data_AF-A0A943J8Z4-F1
#
_entry.id   AF-A0A943J8Z4-F1
#
_cell.length_a   1.000
_cell.length_b   1.000
_cell.length_c   1.000
_cell.angle_alpha   90.00
_cell.angle_beta   90.00
_cell.angle_gamma   90.00
#
_symmetry.space_group_name_H-M   'P 1'
#
loop_
_entity.id
_entity.type
_entity.pdbx_description
1 polymer ?
#
loop_
_entity_poly.entity_id
_entity_poly.type
_entity_poly.pdbx_seq_one_letter_code
_entity_poly.pdbx_strand_id
1 'polypeptide(L)'
;MVDKRIIAFYLPQYHPFSENDEWWGKGFTEWRNVVKAKPLYRGHYQPHLPADLGFYDLRIPEVREQQADMARTYGVNGFCYYHYWFNGRQLMERPLKEILSSGKPDFPFMLCWANENWTRAWDGGSRHVLIAQNYSEEDDRAHIRYLLENVFSDSRYIRVDGKPVFLIYRSMLFPNMKETIRVWREEAANKGVELYLCRVETMDCYGEEYLQDGFDAAVEFQPFTHQMNDFQRKRNPLRKFAYNINRHLFNTCKKKKIDYSEYVDYACKTPFSNYKMYPGVTPMWDNTSRRKQKMFILDKSTPEKYGEWLYSVMNKFVPYSKDENFVFVNAWNEWAEGNHLEPDLKWGLRYLEETKKVVQTIANE
;
A
#
# COMPACT_ATOMS: atom_id res chain seq x y z
N MET A 1 -12.48 -2.85 -25.05
CA MET A 1 -11.63 -3.57 -24.07
C MET A 1 -12.24 -3.42 -22.68
N VAL A 2 -11.94 -4.34 -21.75
CA VAL A 2 -12.29 -4.16 -20.34
C VAL A 2 -11.41 -3.04 -19.79
N ASP A 3 -12.02 -2.00 -19.21
CA ASP A 3 -11.29 -0.89 -18.60
C ASP A 3 -10.47 -1.39 -17.40
N LYS A 4 -9.24 -0.90 -17.23
CA LYS A 4 -8.33 -1.34 -16.14
C LYS A 4 -8.43 -0.35 -15.00
N ARG A 5 -8.78 -0.83 -13.80
CA ARG A 5 -9.00 0.03 -12.62
C ARG A 5 -7.72 0.19 -11.82
N ILE A 6 -7.22 1.42 -11.73
CA ILE A 6 -6.10 1.77 -10.86
C ILE A 6 -6.60 1.93 -9.43
N ILE A 7 -6.07 1.12 -8.50
CA ILE A 7 -6.39 1.17 -7.08
C ILE A 7 -5.15 1.62 -6.30
N ALA A 8 -5.23 2.75 -5.60
CA ALA A 8 -4.11 3.25 -4.80
C ALA A 8 -4.24 2.86 -3.32
N PHE A 9 -3.18 2.30 -2.73
CA PHE A 9 -3.13 2.10 -1.28
C PHE A 9 -3.21 3.45 -0.56
N TYR A 10 -3.99 3.50 0.53
CA TYR A 10 -4.31 4.74 1.22
C TYR A 10 -4.08 4.57 2.73
N LEU A 11 -3.21 5.42 3.28
CA LEU A 11 -2.92 5.47 4.71
C LEU A 11 -3.92 6.39 5.42
N PRO A 12 -4.73 5.87 6.37
CA PRO A 12 -5.69 6.69 7.12
C PRO A 12 -5.03 7.54 8.23
N GLN A 13 -3.71 7.44 8.41
CA GLN A 13 -2.95 8.14 9.45
C GLN A 13 -2.45 9.50 8.96
N TYR A 14 -3.27 10.55 9.19
CA TYR A 14 -2.85 11.96 9.20
C TYR A 14 -3.75 12.74 10.15
N HIS A 15 -4.04 12.17 11.33
CA HIS A 15 -4.84 12.80 12.37
C HIS A 15 -4.38 12.29 13.74
N PRO A 16 -4.45 13.10 14.81
CA PRO A 16 -4.11 12.65 16.14
C PRO A 16 -5.20 11.72 16.70
N PHE A 17 -4.77 10.70 17.45
CA PHE A 17 -5.64 9.83 18.24
C PHE A 17 -4.92 9.40 19.52
N SER A 18 -5.68 8.94 20.52
CA SER A 18 -5.22 8.71 21.89
C SER A 18 -3.98 7.85 22.01
N GLU A 19 -3.97 6.70 21.34
CA GLU A 19 -2.90 5.72 21.43
C GLU A 19 -1.60 6.26 20.81
N ASN A 20 -1.70 6.94 19.66
CA ASN A 20 -0.52 7.58 19.06
C ASN A 20 0.01 8.72 19.93
N ASP A 21 -0.86 9.48 20.57
CA ASP A 21 -0.46 10.54 21.51
C ASP A 21 0.27 9.97 22.73
N GLU A 22 -0.19 8.83 23.26
CA GLU A 22 0.45 8.11 24.36
C GLU A 22 1.83 7.56 23.95
N TRP A 23 1.93 7.00 22.75
CA TRP A 23 3.15 6.30 22.32
C TRP A 23 4.22 7.24 21.75
N TRP A 24 3.81 8.31 21.07
CA TRP A 24 4.69 9.17 20.27
C TRP A 24 4.67 10.63 20.71
N GLY A 25 3.87 10.95 21.72
CA GLY A 25 3.71 12.27 22.31
C GLY A 25 2.60 13.08 21.65
N LYS A 26 1.84 13.81 22.48
CA LYS A 26 0.65 14.61 22.13
C LYS A 26 0.69 15.26 20.74
N GLY A 27 -0.41 15.13 20.01
CA GLY A 27 -0.59 15.65 18.66
C GLY A 27 0.26 14.93 17.62
N PHE A 28 0.53 13.63 17.78
CA PHE A 28 1.32 12.90 16.80
C PHE A 28 0.51 12.61 15.53
N THR A 29 1.12 12.90 14.39
CA THR A 29 0.69 12.46 13.05
C THR A 29 1.94 12.08 12.25
N GLU A 30 1.77 11.38 11.12
CA GLU A 30 2.89 11.06 10.23
C GLU A 30 3.63 12.31 9.74
N TRP A 31 2.97 13.47 9.70
CA TRP A 31 3.63 14.75 9.38
C TRP A 31 4.82 15.04 10.29
N ARG A 32 4.81 14.60 11.55
CA ARG A 32 5.96 14.76 12.46
C ARG A 32 7.20 14.04 11.95
N ASN A 33 7.05 12.86 11.34
CA ASN A 33 8.17 12.11 10.76
C ASN A 33 8.67 12.79 9.48
N VAL A 34 7.72 13.20 8.62
CA VAL A 34 8.00 13.90 7.37
C VAL A 34 8.83 15.17 7.61
N VAL A 35 8.36 16.10 8.45
CA VAL A 35 9.03 17.40 8.65
C VAL A 35 10.38 17.29 9.36
N LYS A 36 10.62 16.21 10.11
CA LYS A 36 11.91 15.96 10.79
C LYS A 36 12.97 15.39 9.86
N ALA A 37 12.57 14.82 8.72
CA ALA A 37 13.50 14.19 7.80
C ALA A 37 14.52 15.20 7.26
N LYS A 38 15.75 14.73 7.06
CA LYS A 38 16.84 15.54 6.50
C LYS A 38 17.57 14.77 5.40
N PRO A 39 18.13 15.45 4.39
CA PRO A 39 18.98 14.81 3.39
C PRO A 39 20.15 14.06 4.04
N LEU A 40 20.23 12.74 3.83
CA LEU A 40 21.33 11.89 4.31
C LEU A 40 22.53 11.84 3.36
N TYR A 41 22.41 12.45 2.18
CA TYR A 41 23.48 12.56 1.17
C TYR A 41 23.15 13.65 0.14
N ARG A 42 24.16 14.09 -0.61
CA ARG A 42 23.98 15.10 -1.68
C ARG A 42 22.98 14.60 -2.73
N GLY A 43 21.97 15.41 -3.01
CA GLY A 43 20.90 15.07 -3.96
C GLY A 43 19.80 14.17 -3.37
N HIS A 44 19.86 13.81 -2.09
CA HIS A 44 18.78 13.11 -1.41
C HIS A 44 17.58 14.04 -1.22
N TYR A 45 16.43 13.67 -1.76
CA TYR A 45 15.22 14.45 -1.61
C TYR A 45 14.50 14.08 -0.31
N GLN A 46 14.78 14.85 0.74
CA GLN A 46 14.04 14.84 2.01
C GLN A 46 14.09 16.26 2.59
N PRO A 47 13.06 16.72 3.29
CA PRO A 47 11.74 16.09 3.44
C PRO A 47 10.90 16.16 2.15
N HIS A 48 10.00 15.20 1.96
CA HIS A 48 8.92 15.29 0.96
C HIS A 48 7.79 16.12 1.55
N LEU A 49 7.58 17.35 1.05
CA LEU A 49 6.57 18.26 1.61
C LEU A 49 5.36 18.37 0.69
N PRO A 50 4.13 18.34 1.23
CA PRO A 50 2.92 18.46 0.42
C PRO A 50 2.83 19.83 -0.26
N ALA A 51 2.29 19.84 -1.48
CA ALA A 51 1.97 21.06 -2.22
C ALA A 51 0.52 21.50 -1.93
N ASP A 52 -0.43 21.00 -2.72
CA ASP A 52 -1.76 21.59 -2.85
C ASP A 52 -2.65 21.44 -1.60
N LEU A 53 -2.59 20.27 -0.96
CA LEU A 53 -3.42 19.96 0.23
C LEU A 53 -2.76 20.33 1.56
N GLY A 54 -1.49 20.77 1.52
CA GLY A 54 -0.71 21.08 2.71
C GLY A 54 -0.62 19.93 3.73
N PHE A 55 -0.30 20.27 4.98
CA PHE A 55 -0.25 19.31 6.09
C PHE A 55 -1.66 19.04 6.62
N TYR A 56 -2.44 18.31 5.84
CA TYR A 56 -3.87 18.11 6.10
C TYR A 56 -4.17 17.22 7.32
N ASP A 57 -5.42 17.28 7.77
CA ASP A 57 -5.99 16.38 8.77
C ASP A 57 -7.16 15.58 8.16
N LEU A 58 -7.08 14.25 8.20
CA LEU A 58 -8.09 13.38 7.57
C LEU A 58 -9.46 13.33 8.26
N ARG A 59 -9.61 14.04 9.38
CA ARG A 59 -10.92 14.30 10.00
C ARG A 59 -11.68 15.40 9.26
N ILE A 60 -11.01 16.18 8.43
CA ILE A 60 -11.62 17.26 7.65
C ILE A 60 -12.28 16.64 6.40
N PRO A 61 -13.62 16.74 6.24
CA PRO A 61 -14.33 16.19 5.08
C PRO A 61 -13.82 16.75 3.74
N GLU A 62 -13.55 18.05 3.67
CA GLU A 62 -13.12 18.75 2.46
C GLU A 62 -11.79 18.20 1.93
N VAL A 63 -10.87 17.81 2.82
CA VAL A 63 -9.59 17.18 2.44
C VAL A 63 -9.86 15.85 1.72
N ARG A 64 -10.75 15.03 2.27
CA ARG A 64 -11.08 13.72 1.69
C ARG A 64 -11.78 13.87 0.35
N GLU A 65 -12.66 14.87 0.21
CA GLU A 65 -13.30 15.20 -1.07
C GLU A 65 -12.27 15.65 -2.11
N GLN A 66 -11.36 16.55 -1.74
CA GLN A 66 -10.29 17.01 -2.63
C GLN A 66 -9.37 15.87 -3.07
N GLN A 67 -9.03 14.93 -2.18
CA GLN A 67 -8.24 13.74 -2.52
C GLN A 67 -8.97 12.83 -3.50
N ALA A 68 -10.26 12.57 -3.27
CA ALA A 68 -11.07 11.76 -4.17
C ALA A 68 -11.25 12.41 -5.55
N ASP A 69 -11.49 13.72 -5.60
CA ASP A 69 -11.63 14.47 -6.84
C ASP A 69 -10.32 14.51 -7.64
N MET A 70 -9.20 14.71 -6.95
CA MET A 70 -7.88 14.65 -7.55
C MET A 70 -7.60 13.24 -8.12
N ALA A 71 -7.81 12.19 -7.32
CA ALA A 71 -7.64 10.81 -7.75
C ALA A 71 -8.47 10.50 -9.02
N ARG A 72 -9.76 10.85 -9.01
CA ARG A 72 -10.65 10.68 -10.17
C ARG A 72 -10.18 11.45 -11.40
N THR A 73 -9.74 12.70 -11.23
CA THR A 73 -9.30 13.58 -12.32
C THR A 73 -8.07 13.05 -13.07
N TYR A 74 -7.23 12.29 -12.36
CA TYR A 74 -5.97 11.76 -12.87
C TYR A 74 -5.98 10.25 -13.14
N GLY A 75 -7.16 9.63 -13.12
CA GLY A 75 -7.34 8.24 -13.57
C GLY A 75 -7.11 7.19 -12.49
N VAL A 76 -7.09 7.55 -11.21
CA VAL A 76 -7.20 6.59 -10.11
C VAL A 76 -8.68 6.29 -9.88
N ASN A 77 -9.04 5.02 -9.87
CA ASN A 77 -10.43 4.57 -9.85
C ASN A 77 -10.94 4.22 -8.45
N GLY A 78 -10.05 4.09 -7.47
CA GLY A 78 -10.45 3.86 -6.08
C GLY A 78 -9.28 3.80 -5.11
N PHE A 79 -9.60 3.84 -3.83
CA PHE A 79 -8.63 3.71 -2.74
C PHE A 79 -8.73 2.37 -2.03
N CYS A 80 -7.57 1.79 -1.69
CA CYS A 80 -7.46 0.65 -0.79
C CYS A 80 -7.00 1.15 0.58
N TYR A 81 -7.94 1.43 1.48
CA TYR A 81 -7.63 1.93 2.81
C TYR A 81 -6.99 0.83 3.65
N TYR A 82 -5.90 1.17 4.35
CA TYR A 82 -5.43 0.32 5.42
C TYR A 82 -6.48 0.29 6.55
N HIS A 83 -6.92 -0.92 6.86
CA HIS A 83 -7.84 -1.22 7.96
C HIS A 83 -7.04 -1.83 9.10
N TYR A 84 -7.22 -1.31 10.31
CA TYR A 84 -6.50 -1.75 11.50
C TYR A 84 -7.49 -2.28 12.52
N TRP A 85 -7.52 -3.60 12.65
CA TRP A 85 -8.30 -4.34 13.62
C TRP A 85 -7.37 -5.21 14.43
N PHE A 86 -7.50 -5.13 15.75
CA PHE A 86 -6.71 -5.84 16.75
C PHE A 86 -7.63 -6.42 17.81
N ASN A 87 -8.18 -7.60 17.54
CA ASN A 87 -8.99 -8.34 18.52
C ASN A 87 -10.17 -7.52 19.09
N GLY A 88 -10.97 -6.90 18.20
CA GLY A 88 -12.08 -6.02 18.59
C GLY A 88 -11.73 -4.55 18.77
N ARG A 89 -10.44 -4.21 18.87
CA ARG A 89 -9.97 -2.81 18.94
C ARG A 89 -9.56 -2.32 17.56
N GLN A 90 -10.08 -1.16 17.17
CA GLN A 90 -9.68 -0.50 15.93
C GLN A 90 -8.73 0.66 16.22
N LEU A 91 -7.81 0.94 15.30
CA LEU A 91 -6.92 2.11 15.33
C LEU A 91 -7.04 2.91 14.03
N MET A 92 -6.83 4.23 14.11
CA MET A 92 -6.89 5.15 12.95
C MET A 92 -8.19 5.03 12.15
N GLU A 93 -9.26 4.62 12.80
CA GLU A 93 -10.50 4.20 12.15
C GLU A 93 -11.44 5.37 11.86
N ARG A 94 -11.18 6.52 12.50
CA ARG A 94 -12.03 7.71 12.42
C ARG A 94 -12.28 8.18 10.98
N PRO A 95 -11.28 8.33 10.09
CA PRO A 95 -11.54 8.72 8.70
C PRO A 95 -12.47 7.75 7.99
N LEU A 96 -12.28 6.43 8.16
CA LEU A 96 -13.13 5.41 7.55
C LEU A 96 -14.55 5.44 8.12
N LYS A 97 -14.72 5.53 9.44
CA LYS A 97 -16.04 5.66 10.09
C LYS A 97 -16.80 6.89 9.58
N GLU A 98 -16.11 8.01 9.44
CA GLU A 98 -16.72 9.23 8.93
C GLU A 98 -17.04 9.12 7.42
N ILE A 99 -16.24 8.41 6.61
CA ILE A 99 -16.56 8.14 5.20
C ILE A 99 -17.83 7.28 5.09
N LEU A 100 -17.92 6.22 5.89
CA LEU A 100 -19.07 5.31 5.91
C LEU A 100 -20.35 6.01 6.37
N SER A 101 -20.28 6.79 7.47
CA SER A 101 -21.45 7.48 8.02
C SER A 101 -21.92 8.67 7.20
N SER A 102 -21.00 9.42 6.56
CA SER A 102 -21.37 10.57 5.73
C SER A 102 -21.76 10.20 4.31
N GLY A 103 -21.39 9.01 3.83
CA GLY A 103 -21.50 8.67 2.41
C GLY A 103 -20.59 9.50 1.50
N LYS A 104 -19.61 10.23 2.06
CA LYS A 104 -18.69 11.11 1.33
C LYS A 104 -17.21 10.80 1.65
N PRO A 105 -16.30 10.98 0.69
CA PRO A 105 -16.53 11.37 -0.70
C PRO A 105 -17.17 10.26 -1.54
N ASP A 106 -17.87 10.61 -2.62
CA ASP A 106 -18.48 9.61 -3.51
C ASP A 106 -17.40 8.98 -4.43
N PHE A 107 -16.55 8.16 -3.85
CA PHE A 107 -15.39 7.57 -4.50
C PHE A 107 -15.23 6.10 -4.12
N PRO A 108 -14.95 5.21 -5.10
CA PRO A 108 -14.85 3.78 -4.82
C PRO A 108 -13.72 3.46 -3.84
N PHE A 109 -13.98 2.52 -2.93
CA PHE A 109 -12.96 2.08 -1.98
C PHE A 109 -13.06 0.58 -1.64
N MET A 110 -11.95 0.03 -1.16
CA MET A 110 -11.85 -1.29 -0.55
C MET A 110 -10.92 -1.23 0.66
N LEU A 111 -10.82 -2.31 1.43
CA LEU A 111 -9.95 -2.40 2.59
C LEU A 111 -8.82 -3.42 2.42
N CYS A 112 -7.66 -3.09 2.99
CA CYS A 112 -6.55 -4.00 3.24
C CYS A 112 -6.27 -4.07 4.74
N TRP A 113 -6.43 -5.25 5.35
CA TRP A 113 -6.14 -5.44 6.76
C TRP A 113 -4.62 -5.47 6.99
N ALA A 114 -4.12 -4.43 7.66
CA ALA A 114 -2.75 -4.34 8.13
C ALA A 114 -2.56 -5.16 9.41
N ASN A 115 -2.54 -6.49 9.26
CA ASN A 115 -2.64 -7.47 10.35
C ASN A 115 -1.31 -7.79 11.07
N GLU A 116 -0.31 -6.92 10.99
CA GLU A 116 0.94 -7.10 11.74
C GLU A 116 0.82 -6.54 13.16
N ASN A 117 1.59 -7.10 14.09
CA ASN A 117 1.78 -6.49 15.40
C ASN A 117 2.23 -5.04 15.24
N TRP A 118 1.62 -4.13 15.99
CA TRP A 118 2.14 -2.77 16.07
C TRP A 118 3.34 -2.76 17.00
N THR A 119 4.48 -2.32 16.52
CA THR A 119 5.72 -2.30 17.31
C THR A 119 6.38 -0.93 17.28
N ARG A 120 7.22 -0.64 18.28
CA ARG A 120 8.05 0.58 18.27
C ARG A 120 9.22 0.55 17.28
N ALA A 121 9.35 -0.46 16.44
CA ALA A 121 10.59 -0.80 15.72
C ALA A 121 11.20 0.32 14.84
N TRP A 122 10.46 1.35 14.46
CA TRP A 122 10.96 2.47 13.66
C TRP A 122 11.83 3.45 14.45
N ASP A 123 11.67 3.55 15.78
CA ASP A 123 12.45 4.46 16.63
C ASP A 123 13.87 3.96 16.97
N GLY A 124 14.22 2.73 16.55
CA GLY A 124 15.50 2.07 16.82
C GLY A 124 15.62 1.50 18.23
N GLY A 125 14.55 1.53 19.03
CA GLY A 125 14.43 0.89 20.33
C GLY A 125 14.13 -0.61 20.23
N SER A 126 14.01 -1.25 21.40
CA SER A 126 13.59 -2.64 21.55
C SER A 126 12.26 -2.89 20.81
N ARG A 127 12.10 -4.10 20.25
CA ARG A 127 10.88 -4.57 19.56
C ARG A 127 9.70 -4.74 20.53
N HIS A 128 9.37 -3.70 21.28
CA HIS A 128 8.19 -3.69 22.14
C HIS A 128 6.96 -3.62 21.26
N VAL A 129 6.12 -4.64 21.39
CA VAL A 129 4.78 -4.68 20.82
C VAL A 129 3.92 -3.70 21.61
N LEU A 130 3.32 -2.74 20.92
CA LEU A 130 2.39 -1.75 21.49
C LEU A 130 0.97 -2.29 21.50
N ILE A 131 0.56 -2.93 20.40
CA ILE A 131 -0.66 -3.71 20.30
C ILE A 131 -0.36 -5.01 19.55
N ALA A 132 -0.73 -6.13 20.14
CA ALA A 132 -0.52 -7.45 19.58
C ALA A 132 -1.73 -7.86 18.74
N GLN A 133 -1.48 -8.59 17.66
CA GLN A 133 -2.50 -9.30 16.91
C GLN A 133 -2.48 -10.76 17.32
N ASN A 134 -3.58 -11.21 17.92
CA ASN A 134 -3.80 -12.62 18.21
C ASN A 134 -4.83 -13.18 17.22
N TYR A 135 -4.67 -14.42 16.80
CA TYR A 135 -5.60 -15.06 15.86
C TYR A 135 -6.36 -16.16 16.59
N SER A 136 -7.68 -16.06 16.56
CA SER A 136 -8.60 -17.05 17.10
C SER A 136 -9.88 -17.05 16.27
N GLU A 137 -10.60 -18.16 16.25
CA GLU A 137 -11.90 -18.24 15.56
C GLU A 137 -12.89 -17.19 16.10
N GLU A 138 -12.86 -16.90 17.41
CA GLU A 138 -13.69 -15.87 18.02
C GLU A 138 -13.42 -14.48 17.41
N ASP A 139 -12.14 -14.10 17.27
CA ASP A 139 -11.78 -12.84 16.63
C ASP A 139 -12.08 -12.86 15.13
N ASP A 140 -11.82 -13.97 14.45
CA ASP A 140 -12.13 -14.13 13.02
C ASP A 140 -13.62 -13.86 12.77
N ARG A 141 -14.52 -14.43 13.59
CA ARG A 141 -15.97 -14.19 13.54
C ARG A 141 -16.31 -12.74 13.90
N ALA A 142 -15.72 -12.18 14.94
CA ALA A 142 -15.98 -10.80 15.35
C ALA A 142 -15.59 -9.79 14.25
N HIS A 143 -14.43 -9.99 13.62
CA HIS A 143 -13.92 -9.10 12.58
C HIS A 143 -14.78 -9.16 11.32
N ILE A 144 -15.10 -10.36 10.81
CA ILE A 144 -15.90 -10.46 9.59
C ILE A 144 -17.34 -9.97 9.81
N ARG A 145 -17.93 -10.20 10.99
CA ARG A 145 -19.26 -9.65 11.33
C ARG A 145 -19.24 -8.13 11.31
N TYR A 146 -18.22 -7.51 11.92
CA TYR A 146 -18.04 -6.06 11.86
C TYR A 146 -17.99 -5.56 10.41
N LEU A 147 -17.18 -6.20 9.55
CA LEU A 147 -17.05 -5.81 8.15
C LEU A 147 -18.38 -5.96 7.39
N LEU A 148 -19.08 -7.07 7.56
CA LEU A 148 -20.38 -7.33 6.92
C LEU A 148 -21.44 -6.31 7.34
N GLU A 149 -21.46 -5.90 8.61
CA GLU A 149 -22.49 -5.03 9.18
C GLU A 149 -22.23 -3.56 8.90
N ASN A 150 -20.97 -3.14 8.93
CA ASN A 150 -20.62 -1.72 8.98
C ASN A 150 -19.93 -1.21 7.72
N VAL A 151 -19.38 -2.10 6.87
CA VAL A 151 -18.51 -1.70 5.76
C VAL A 151 -19.03 -2.23 4.42
N PHE A 152 -19.22 -3.54 4.30
CA PHE A 152 -19.51 -4.20 3.04
C PHE A 152 -20.91 -3.92 2.50
N SER A 153 -21.76 -3.18 3.19
CA SER A 153 -23.06 -2.73 2.68
C SER A 153 -22.97 -1.40 1.91
N ASP A 154 -21.85 -0.67 2.01
CA ASP A 154 -21.67 0.60 1.31
C ASP A 154 -21.69 0.41 -0.22
N SER A 155 -22.46 1.24 -0.92
CA SER A 155 -22.63 1.15 -2.38
C SER A 155 -21.36 1.51 -3.16
N ARG A 156 -20.45 2.26 -2.54
CA ARG A 156 -19.14 2.64 -3.12
C ARG A 156 -18.08 1.55 -2.90
N TYR A 157 -18.38 0.51 -2.11
CA TYR A 157 -17.43 -0.55 -1.84
C TYR A 157 -17.14 -1.35 -3.12
N ILE A 158 -15.86 -1.51 -3.45
CA ILE A 158 -15.43 -2.18 -4.67
C ILE A 158 -15.73 -3.68 -4.60
N ARG A 159 -16.29 -4.19 -5.70
CA ARG A 159 -16.73 -5.58 -5.84
C ARG A 159 -16.18 -6.24 -7.09
N VAL A 160 -16.11 -7.57 -7.04
CA VAL A 160 -15.93 -8.47 -8.18
C VAL A 160 -17.14 -9.40 -8.23
N ASP A 161 -17.92 -9.35 -9.31
CA ASP A 161 -19.14 -10.17 -9.47
C ASP A 161 -20.08 -10.08 -8.25
N GLY A 162 -20.24 -8.86 -7.71
CA GLY A 162 -21.08 -8.58 -6.52
C GLY A 162 -20.41 -8.86 -5.16
N LYS A 163 -19.26 -9.53 -5.14
CA LYS A 163 -18.52 -9.90 -3.91
C LYS A 163 -17.65 -8.74 -3.43
N PRO A 164 -17.72 -8.30 -2.16
CA PRO A 164 -16.84 -7.26 -1.64
C PRO A 164 -15.40 -7.78 -1.65
N VAL A 165 -14.49 -6.95 -2.19
CA VAL A 165 -13.05 -7.24 -2.23
C VAL A 165 -12.42 -6.91 -0.88
N PHE A 166 -11.72 -7.86 -0.26
CA PHE A 166 -11.02 -7.63 1.00
C PHE A 166 -9.61 -8.21 0.96
N LEU A 167 -8.61 -7.37 1.26
CA LEU A 167 -7.20 -7.73 1.23
C LEU A 167 -6.68 -8.07 2.62
N ILE A 168 -5.82 -9.08 2.71
CA ILE A 168 -5.07 -9.43 3.92
C ILE A 168 -3.58 -9.19 3.65
N TYR A 169 -2.95 -8.30 4.44
CA TYR A 169 -1.58 -7.86 4.17
C TYR A 169 -0.52 -8.94 4.42
N ARG A 170 -0.66 -9.71 5.52
CA ARG A 170 0.29 -10.74 5.95
C ARG A 170 -0.44 -12.02 6.37
N SER A 171 -1.03 -12.72 5.40
CA SER A 171 -1.71 -14.00 5.61
C SER A 171 -0.84 -15.10 6.24
N MET A 172 0.49 -14.99 6.12
CA MET A 172 1.44 -15.93 6.71
C MET A 172 1.57 -15.85 8.23
N LEU A 173 0.98 -14.83 8.87
CA LEU A 173 0.98 -14.71 10.33
C LEU A 173 -0.12 -15.54 11.00
N PHE A 174 -1.09 -16.03 10.23
CA PHE A 174 -2.18 -16.84 10.74
C PHE A 174 -1.68 -18.25 11.05
N PRO A 175 -2.07 -18.85 12.19
CA PRO A 175 -1.78 -20.25 12.47
C PRO A 175 -2.38 -21.20 11.43
N ASN A 176 -3.56 -20.87 10.90
CA ASN A 176 -4.25 -21.62 9.87
C ASN A 176 -5.17 -20.70 9.06
N MET A 177 -4.64 -20.10 8.00
CA MET A 177 -5.37 -19.15 7.16
C MET A 177 -6.60 -19.78 6.48
N LYS A 178 -6.52 -21.05 6.10
CA LYS A 178 -7.62 -21.78 5.47
C LYS A 178 -8.83 -21.87 6.39
N GLU A 179 -8.61 -22.10 7.69
CA GLU A 179 -9.69 -22.16 8.67
C GLU A 179 -10.32 -20.78 8.89
N THR A 180 -9.51 -19.72 8.99
CA THR A 180 -10.01 -18.34 9.06
C THR A 180 -10.88 -17.99 7.84
N ILE A 181 -10.44 -18.33 6.62
CA ILE A 181 -11.23 -18.11 5.40
C ILE A 181 -12.53 -18.90 5.42
N ARG A 182 -12.50 -20.16 5.88
CA ARG A 182 -13.70 -21.00 6.02
C ARG A 182 -14.72 -20.32 6.95
N VAL A 183 -14.29 -19.84 8.11
CA VAL A 183 -15.12 -19.12 9.09
C VAL A 183 -15.70 -17.84 8.50
N TRP A 184 -14.88 -17.06 7.79
CA TRP A 184 -15.35 -15.82 7.15
C TRP A 184 -16.40 -16.07 6.07
N ARG A 185 -16.17 -17.08 5.21
CA ARG A 185 -17.13 -17.46 4.17
C ARG A 185 -18.41 -18.03 4.78
N GLU A 186 -18.33 -18.78 5.88
CA GLU A 186 -19.50 -19.26 6.64
C GLU A 186 -20.35 -18.08 7.18
N GLU A 187 -19.72 -17.13 7.87
CA GLU A 187 -20.41 -15.94 8.41
C GLU A 187 -21.01 -15.05 7.32
N ALA A 188 -20.31 -14.88 6.20
CA ALA A 188 -20.81 -14.12 5.06
C ALA A 188 -22.00 -14.83 4.38
N ALA A 189 -21.91 -16.14 4.18
CA ALA A 189 -22.98 -16.94 3.58
C ALA A 189 -24.26 -16.90 4.41
N ASN A 190 -24.15 -16.91 5.75
CA ASN A 190 -25.31 -16.75 6.66
C ASN A 190 -26.04 -15.40 6.48
N LYS A 191 -25.40 -14.40 5.88
CA LYS A 191 -25.99 -13.11 5.51
C LYS A 191 -26.30 -12.99 4.01
N GLY A 192 -26.17 -14.08 3.24
CA GLY A 192 -26.38 -14.08 1.80
C GLY A 192 -25.29 -13.33 1.01
N VAL A 193 -24.08 -13.19 1.57
CA VAL A 193 -22.95 -12.50 0.96
C VAL A 193 -21.85 -13.52 0.62
N GLU A 194 -21.29 -13.45 -0.58
CA GLU A 194 -20.03 -14.11 -0.92
C GLU A 194 -18.88 -13.10 -0.85
N LEU A 195 -17.67 -13.54 -0.50
CA LEU A 195 -16.48 -12.69 -0.37
C LEU A 195 -15.51 -12.89 -1.54
N TYR A 196 -14.79 -11.84 -1.90
CA TYR A 196 -13.63 -11.91 -2.80
C TYR A 196 -12.37 -11.56 -2.00
N LEU A 197 -11.60 -12.57 -1.62
CA LEU A 197 -10.48 -12.43 -0.69
C LEU A 197 -9.17 -12.39 -1.44
N CYS A 198 -8.36 -11.37 -1.17
CA CYS A 198 -7.05 -11.21 -1.77
C CYS A 198 -5.95 -11.31 -0.71
N ARG A 199 -4.85 -12.00 -1.04
CA ARG A 199 -3.61 -11.91 -0.25
C ARG A 199 -2.67 -10.89 -0.85
N VAL A 200 -2.00 -10.12 -0.02
CA VAL A 200 -0.91 -9.24 -0.48
C VAL A 200 0.40 -10.02 -0.47
N GLU A 201 1.09 -10.05 -1.60
CA GLU A 201 2.42 -10.65 -1.70
C GLU A 201 3.48 -9.63 -1.32
N THR A 202 4.11 -9.87 -0.18
CA THR A 202 5.18 -9.05 0.35
C THR A 202 6.41 -9.89 0.65
N MET A 203 7.59 -9.32 0.40
CA MET A 203 8.90 -9.89 0.71
C MET A 203 9.09 -11.29 0.08
N ASP A 204 9.32 -12.31 0.91
CA ASP A 204 9.59 -13.70 0.50
C ASP A 204 8.35 -14.61 0.57
N CYS A 205 7.16 -14.04 0.75
CA CYS A 205 5.90 -14.78 0.86
C CYS A 205 5.07 -14.62 -0.42
N TYR A 206 5.40 -15.41 -1.44
CA TYR A 206 4.81 -15.36 -2.77
C TYR A 206 4.62 -16.76 -3.34
N GLY A 207 3.65 -16.96 -4.24
CA GLY A 207 3.43 -18.24 -4.93
C GLY A 207 1.99 -18.73 -4.92
N GLU A 208 1.66 -19.54 -5.94
CA GLU A 208 0.32 -20.11 -6.14
C GLU A 208 -0.11 -21.03 -4.99
N GLU A 209 0.84 -21.68 -4.32
CA GLU A 209 0.57 -22.58 -3.19
C GLU A 209 -0.21 -21.88 -2.07
N TYR A 210 -0.02 -20.57 -1.91
CA TYR A 210 -0.72 -19.81 -0.89
C TYR A 210 -2.11 -19.34 -1.29
N LEU A 211 -2.49 -19.44 -2.56
CA LEU A 211 -3.88 -19.21 -2.97
C LEU A 211 -4.78 -20.38 -2.55
N GLN A 212 -4.19 -21.57 -2.39
CA GLN A 212 -4.90 -22.80 -2.05
C GLN A 212 -5.52 -22.79 -0.64
N ASP A 213 -5.18 -21.81 0.20
CA ASP A 213 -5.88 -21.53 1.47
C ASP A 213 -7.33 -21.06 1.26
N GLY A 214 -7.71 -20.71 0.03
CA GLY A 214 -9.05 -20.25 -0.33
C GLY A 214 -9.11 -18.77 -0.72
N PHE A 215 -7.98 -18.16 -1.08
CA PHE A 215 -7.95 -16.82 -1.65
C PHE A 215 -8.37 -16.85 -3.11
N ASP A 216 -9.02 -15.78 -3.55
CA ASP A 216 -9.49 -15.62 -4.93
C ASP A 216 -8.37 -15.04 -5.82
N ALA A 217 -7.48 -14.20 -5.28
CA ALA A 217 -6.34 -13.64 -6.01
C ALA A 217 -5.17 -13.21 -5.08
N ALA A 218 -3.99 -13.05 -5.67
CA ALA A 218 -2.87 -12.34 -5.07
C ALA A 218 -2.83 -10.85 -5.51
N VAL A 219 -2.18 -10.01 -4.73
CA VAL A 219 -1.90 -8.60 -5.06
C VAL A 219 -0.43 -8.32 -4.86
N GLU A 220 0.25 -7.85 -5.90
CA GLU A 220 1.66 -7.51 -5.86
C GLU A 220 1.90 -6.19 -5.12
N PHE A 221 2.77 -6.19 -4.10
CA PHE A 221 3.06 -5.01 -3.27
C PHE A 221 4.48 -4.47 -3.50
N GLN A 222 4.62 -3.68 -4.57
CA GLN A 222 5.87 -3.00 -4.88
C GLN A 222 6.27 -1.97 -3.81
N PRO A 223 7.57 -1.78 -3.53
CA PRO A 223 8.71 -2.47 -4.12
C PRO A 223 9.14 -3.73 -3.35
N PHE A 224 8.40 -4.15 -2.33
CA PHE A 224 8.78 -5.29 -1.50
C PHE A 224 8.21 -6.59 -2.05
N THR A 225 8.70 -6.99 -3.21
CA THR A 225 8.30 -8.23 -3.90
C THR A 225 9.48 -9.18 -4.05
N HIS A 226 9.19 -10.43 -4.42
CA HIS A 226 10.22 -11.39 -4.80
C HIS A 226 11.09 -10.88 -5.96
N GLN A 227 10.52 -10.10 -6.90
CA GLN A 227 11.23 -9.50 -8.02
C GLN A 227 12.34 -8.55 -7.55
N MET A 228 12.06 -7.75 -6.51
CA MET A 228 13.08 -6.90 -5.89
C MET A 228 14.20 -7.72 -5.26
N ASN A 229 13.89 -8.83 -4.58
CA ASN A 229 14.90 -9.72 -4.01
C ASN A 229 15.77 -10.35 -5.10
N ASP A 230 15.15 -10.79 -6.19
CA ASP A 230 15.83 -11.35 -7.36
C ASP A 230 16.71 -10.33 -8.07
N PHE A 231 16.21 -9.11 -8.32
CA PHE A 231 16.98 -8.00 -8.88
C PHE A 231 18.26 -7.76 -8.06
N GLN A 232 18.12 -7.72 -6.74
CA GLN A 232 19.23 -7.49 -5.83
C GLN A 232 20.23 -8.66 -5.80
N ARG A 233 19.76 -9.90 -5.95
CA ARG A 233 20.61 -11.10 -6.05
C ARG A 233 21.40 -11.12 -7.36
N LYS A 234 20.77 -10.69 -8.45
CA LYS A 234 21.35 -10.63 -9.81
C LYS A 234 22.28 -9.42 -10.04
N ARG A 235 22.41 -8.49 -9.08
CA ARG A 235 23.37 -7.37 -9.21
C ARG A 235 24.80 -7.87 -9.38
N ASN A 236 25.54 -7.23 -10.27
CA ASN A 236 26.92 -7.57 -10.61
C ASN A 236 27.78 -7.76 -9.34
N PRO A 237 28.46 -8.91 -9.17
CA PRO A 237 29.28 -9.21 -8.00
C PRO A 237 30.33 -8.15 -7.67
N LEU A 238 30.94 -7.52 -8.68
CA LEU A 238 31.92 -6.45 -8.51
C LEU A 238 31.28 -5.17 -7.95
N ARG A 239 30.09 -4.80 -8.45
CA ARG A 239 29.31 -3.67 -7.89
C ARG A 239 28.86 -3.96 -6.47
N LYS A 240 28.45 -5.21 -6.18
CA LYS A 240 28.07 -5.66 -4.82
C LYS A 240 29.27 -5.61 -3.87
N PHE A 241 30.45 -6.01 -4.33
CA PHE A 241 31.70 -5.95 -3.57
C PHE A 241 32.12 -4.50 -3.28
N ALA A 242 32.15 -3.64 -4.30
CA ALA A 242 32.45 -2.21 -4.15
C ALA A 242 31.46 -1.52 -3.20
N TYR A 243 30.16 -1.83 -3.32
CA TYR A 243 29.13 -1.36 -2.40
C TYR A 243 29.40 -1.81 -0.96
N ASN A 244 29.75 -3.08 -0.76
CA ASN A 244 30.06 -3.63 0.56
C ASN A 244 31.32 -2.99 1.18
N ILE A 245 32.37 -2.76 0.40
CA ILE A 245 33.58 -2.06 0.84
C ILE A 245 33.22 -0.62 1.25
N ASN A 246 32.53 0.12 0.38
CA ASN A 246 32.13 1.49 0.69
C ASN A 246 31.25 1.54 1.95
N ARG A 247 30.33 0.57 2.10
CA ARG A 247 29.50 0.41 3.29
C ARG A 247 30.33 0.19 4.56
N HIS A 248 31.39 -0.63 4.47
CA HIS A 248 32.22 -0.96 5.62
C HIS A 248 33.18 0.18 6.00
N LEU A 249 33.69 0.93 5.02
CA LEU A 249 34.66 2.00 5.23
C LEU A 249 34.03 3.37 5.56
N PHE A 250 32.87 3.69 4.99
CA PHE A 250 32.32 5.06 5.01
C PHE A 250 30.89 5.18 5.54
N ASN A 251 30.20 4.07 5.83
CA ASN A 251 28.76 4.10 6.06
C ASN A 251 28.40 3.55 7.45
N THR A 252 28.45 4.43 8.45
CA THR A 252 27.98 4.14 9.82
C THR A 252 26.46 3.89 9.88
N CYS A 253 25.71 4.36 8.88
CA CYS A 253 24.27 4.11 8.72
C CYS A 253 24.01 2.93 7.77
N LYS A 254 23.27 1.91 8.23
CA LYS A 254 22.84 0.74 7.43
C LYS A 254 21.71 1.13 6.46
N LYS A 255 21.98 2.00 5.49
CA LYS A 255 21.05 2.32 4.38
C LYS A 255 21.29 1.41 3.19
N LYS A 256 20.21 1.02 2.50
CA LYS A 256 20.22 0.27 1.26
C LYS A 256 19.61 1.13 0.16
N LYS A 257 20.39 1.34 -0.91
CA LYS A 257 20.02 2.23 -2.00
C LYS A 257 19.98 1.47 -3.31
N ILE A 258 18.88 1.60 -4.03
CA ILE A 258 18.66 1.02 -5.35
C ILE A 258 18.32 2.17 -6.30
N ASP A 259 18.85 2.11 -7.52
CA ASP A 259 18.50 3.08 -8.56
C ASP A 259 17.12 2.71 -9.10
N TYR A 260 16.16 3.63 -9.02
CA TYR A 260 14.76 3.39 -9.40
C TYR A 260 14.65 2.95 -10.86
N SER A 261 15.36 3.61 -11.77
CA SER A 261 15.35 3.29 -13.20
C SER A 261 15.88 1.89 -13.49
N GLU A 262 17.00 1.50 -12.86
CA GLU A 262 17.54 0.13 -13.01
C GLU A 262 16.52 -0.93 -12.56
N TYR A 263 15.78 -0.67 -11.48
CA TYR A 263 14.75 -1.58 -10.98
C TYR A 263 13.53 -1.62 -11.89
N VAL A 264 13.03 -0.47 -12.34
CA VAL A 264 11.90 -0.39 -13.28
C VAL A 264 12.23 -1.13 -14.58
N ASP A 265 13.42 -0.96 -15.13
CA ASP A 265 13.84 -1.69 -16.35
C ASP A 265 13.84 -3.20 -16.16
N TYR A 266 14.21 -3.67 -14.96
CA TYR A 266 14.16 -5.09 -14.60
C TYR A 266 12.71 -5.57 -14.42
N ALA A 267 11.88 -4.85 -13.67
CA ALA A 267 10.47 -5.17 -13.43
C ALA A 267 9.70 -5.22 -14.76
N CYS A 268 9.90 -4.22 -15.63
CA CYS A 268 9.32 -4.19 -16.97
C CYS A 268 9.77 -5.33 -17.88
N LYS A 269 10.86 -6.05 -17.61
CA LYS A 269 11.28 -7.23 -18.39
C LYS A 269 10.88 -8.55 -17.73
N THR A 270 10.45 -8.50 -16.47
CA THR A 270 10.06 -9.68 -15.72
C THR A 270 8.65 -10.09 -16.15
N PRO A 271 8.41 -11.38 -16.48
CA PRO A 271 7.07 -11.86 -16.81
C PRO A 271 6.19 -11.86 -15.56
N PHE A 272 4.89 -11.69 -15.75
CA PHE A 272 3.92 -11.87 -14.66
C PHE A 272 3.86 -13.33 -14.20
N SER A 273 3.43 -13.49 -12.95
CA SER A 273 3.13 -14.79 -12.37
C SER A 273 2.12 -15.57 -13.22
N ASN A 274 2.22 -16.90 -13.21
CA ASN A 274 1.33 -17.82 -13.93
C ASN A 274 0.02 -18.12 -13.18
N TYR A 275 -0.17 -17.56 -11.99
CA TYR A 275 -1.39 -17.65 -11.18
C TYR A 275 -2.09 -16.29 -11.09
N LYS A 276 -3.34 -16.27 -10.58
CA LYS A 276 -4.14 -15.05 -10.52
C LYS A 276 -3.52 -14.03 -9.55
N MET A 277 -2.96 -12.97 -10.10
CA MET A 277 -2.30 -11.90 -9.34
C MET A 277 -2.55 -10.55 -10.00
N TYR A 278 -3.05 -9.59 -9.23
CA TYR A 278 -3.15 -8.20 -9.66
C TYR A 278 -1.77 -7.53 -9.56
N PRO A 279 -1.26 -6.93 -10.66
CA PRO A 279 0.06 -6.34 -10.68
C PRO A 279 0.08 -5.02 -9.90
N GLY A 280 1.26 -4.64 -9.43
CA GLY A 280 1.47 -3.42 -8.65
C GLY A 280 2.63 -2.58 -9.18
N VAL A 281 2.57 -1.28 -8.95
CA VAL A 281 3.68 -0.34 -9.15
C VAL A 281 3.84 0.58 -7.93
N THR A 282 4.98 1.29 -7.84
CA THR A 282 5.18 2.34 -6.84
C THR A 282 5.82 3.57 -7.49
N PRO A 283 5.34 4.80 -7.21
CA PRO A 283 5.95 6.01 -7.74
C PRO A 283 7.37 6.21 -7.23
N MET A 284 7.64 5.93 -5.96
CA MET A 284 8.98 6.03 -5.36
C MET A 284 9.00 5.37 -3.98
N TRP A 285 10.17 5.28 -3.34
CA TRP A 285 10.25 4.75 -1.98
C TRP A 285 11.45 5.29 -1.21
N ASP A 286 11.22 5.82 -0.02
CA ASP A 286 12.23 6.25 0.93
C ASP A 286 11.69 6.27 2.37
N ASN A 287 12.03 5.25 3.17
CA ASN A 287 11.62 5.17 4.58
C ASN A 287 12.61 5.79 5.56
N THR A 288 13.50 6.68 5.11
CA THR A 288 14.49 7.35 5.98
C THR A 288 13.86 8.34 6.96
N SER A 289 12.65 8.82 6.70
CA SER A 289 11.92 9.67 7.67
C SER A 289 11.48 8.89 8.92
N ARG A 290 11.14 7.60 8.75
CA ARG A 290 10.71 6.70 9.85
C ARG A 290 11.88 5.99 10.51
N ARG A 291 12.88 5.55 9.74
CA ARG A 291 13.89 4.58 10.20
C ARG A 291 15.24 5.19 10.49
N LYS A 292 15.82 4.85 11.65
CA LYS A 292 17.23 5.18 11.99
C LYS A 292 18.25 4.16 11.47
N GLN A 293 17.84 2.93 11.19
CA GLN A 293 18.69 1.86 10.65
C GLN A 293 17.89 1.01 9.64
N LYS A 294 18.60 0.25 8.79
CA LYS A 294 18.00 -0.62 7.76
C LYS A 294 17.02 0.15 6.86
N MET A 295 17.44 1.36 6.48
CA MET A 295 16.70 2.22 5.57
C MET A 295 16.73 1.60 4.17
N PHE A 296 15.64 1.76 3.42
CA PHE A 296 15.54 1.35 2.02
C PHE A 296 15.09 2.55 1.20
N ILE A 297 15.81 2.80 0.11
CA ILE A 297 15.61 3.95 -0.77
C ILE A 297 15.65 3.46 -2.23
N LEU A 298 14.59 3.74 -2.98
CA LEU A 298 14.59 3.77 -4.44
C LEU A 298 14.97 5.18 -4.89
N ASP A 299 16.27 5.36 -5.11
CA ASP A 299 16.89 6.64 -5.41
C ASP A 299 16.64 7.04 -6.86
N LYS A 300 16.58 8.35 -7.10
CA LYS A 300 16.39 8.96 -8.43
C LYS A 300 15.10 8.55 -9.16
N SER A 301 14.01 8.29 -8.43
CA SER A 301 12.70 8.21 -9.07
C SER A 301 12.36 9.52 -9.78
N THR A 302 11.73 9.40 -10.95
CA THR A 302 11.15 10.52 -11.71
C THR A 302 9.73 10.16 -12.16
N PRO A 303 8.85 11.16 -12.35
CA PRO A 303 7.49 10.93 -12.86
C PRO A 303 7.46 10.13 -14.16
N GLU A 304 8.35 10.44 -15.11
CA GLU A 304 8.40 9.79 -16.42
C GLU A 304 8.71 8.30 -16.29
N LYS A 305 9.67 7.95 -15.42
CA LYS A 305 10.06 6.56 -15.24
C LYS A 305 8.97 5.75 -14.54
N TYR A 306 8.22 6.38 -13.62
CA TYR A 306 7.01 5.81 -13.06
C TYR A 306 5.93 5.59 -14.14
N GLY A 307 5.69 6.59 -15.00
CA GLY A 307 4.76 6.48 -16.13
C GLY A 307 5.11 5.33 -17.08
N GLU A 308 6.40 5.18 -17.43
CA GLU A 308 6.88 4.03 -18.21
C GLU A 308 6.57 2.69 -17.54
N TRP A 309 6.77 2.60 -16.22
CA TRP A 309 6.48 1.39 -15.47
C TRP A 309 4.98 1.07 -15.46
N LEU A 310 4.15 2.06 -15.14
CA LEU A 310 2.70 1.92 -15.11
C LEU A 310 2.18 1.52 -16.50
N TYR A 311 2.64 2.16 -17.57
CA TYR A 311 2.27 1.80 -18.94
C TYR A 311 2.66 0.35 -19.27
N SER A 312 3.90 -0.06 -18.97
CA SER A 312 4.35 -1.43 -19.20
C SER A 312 3.47 -2.45 -18.48
N VAL A 313 3.12 -2.19 -17.22
CA VAL A 313 2.23 -3.05 -16.43
C VAL A 313 0.83 -3.08 -17.03
N MET A 314 0.22 -1.92 -17.28
CA MET A 314 -1.14 -1.82 -17.81
C MET A 314 -1.26 -2.42 -19.21
N ASN A 315 -0.28 -2.22 -20.09
CA ASN A 315 -0.28 -2.77 -21.45
C ASN A 315 -0.20 -4.31 -21.42
N LYS A 316 0.63 -4.88 -20.55
CA LYS A 316 0.82 -6.34 -20.45
C LYS A 316 -0.29 -7.06 -19.71
N PHE A 317 -0.95 -6.38 -18.76
CA PHE A 317 -1.95 -7.00 -17.92
C PHE A 317 -3.23 -7.26 -18.71
N VAL A 318 -3.66 -8.52 -18.72
CA VAL A 318 -4.93 -8.95 -19.28
C VAL A 318 -5.88 -9.21 -18.12
N PRO A 319 -6.97 -8.44 -17.97
CA PRO A 319 -7.97 -8.68 -16.93
C PRO A 319 -8.50 -10.11 -16.94
N TYR A 320 -8.72 -10.69 -15.76
CA TYR A 320 -9.23 -12.06 -15.62
C TYR A 320 -10.74 -12.15 -15.88
N SER A 321 -11.45 -11.02 -15.73
CA SER A 321 -12.87 -10.86 -16.02
C SER A 321 -13.19 -9.37 -16.21
N LYS A 322 -14.47 -9.04 -16.44
CA LYS A 322 -14.93 -7.64 -16.51
C LYS A 322 -14.65 -6.84 -15.22
N ASP A 323 -14.69 -7.52 -14.07
CA ASP A 323 -14.53 -6.90 -12.74
C ASP A 323 -13.16 -7.24 -12.13
N GLU A 324 -12.50 -8.30 -12.59
CA GLU A 324 -11.14 -8.68 -12.19
C GLU A 324 -10.08 -7.96 -13.03
N ASN A 325 -10.04 -6.63 -12.91
CA ASN A 325 -9.32 -5.71 -13.78
C ASN A 325 -8.44 -4.70 -13.00
N PHE A 326 -7.99 -5.05 -11.81
CA PHE A 326 -7.23 -4.15 -10.93
C PHE A 326 -5.75 -4.04 -11.28
N VAL A 327 -5.20 -2.82 -11.19
CA VAL A 327 -3.77 -2.53 -11.15
C VAL A 327 -3.51 -1.68 -9.91
N PHE A 328 -2.60 -2.12 -9.03
CA PHE A 328 -2.36 -1.44 -7.76
C PHE A 328 -1.24 -0.41 -7.85
N VAL A 329 -1.40 0.71 -7.15
CA VAL A 329 -0.33 1.68 -6.91
C VAL A 329 -0.10 1.79 -5.41
N ASN A 330 1.11 1.42 -4.98
CA ASN A 330 1.57 1.67 -3.63
C ASN A 330 2.43 2.94 -3.67
N ALA A 331 1.97 4.13 -3.26
CA ALA A 331 0.67 4.45 -2.63
C ALA A 331 0.13 5.82 -3.07
N TRP A 332 -1.08 6.15 -2.62
CA TRP A 332 -1.63 7.51 -2.69
C TRP A 332 -0.85 8.47 -1.80
N ASN A 333 -0.71 8.16 -0.50
CA ASN A 333 -0.25 9.11 0.53
C ASN A 333 0.67 8.52 1.62
N GLU A 334 1.60 7.60 1.32
CA GLU A 334 2.60 7.14 2.32
C GLU A 334 3.77 8.14 2.45
N TRP A 335 3.48 9.35 2.91
CA TRP A 335 4.44 10.47 2.94
C TRP A 335 5.72 10.18 3.73
N ALA A 336 5.60 9.47 4.85
CA ALA A 336 6.75 9.13 5.69
C ALA A 336 7.63 8.01 5.08
N GLU A 337 7.16 7.37 4.02
CA GLU A 337 7.97 6.48 3.17
C GLU A 337 8.32 7.14 1.84
N GLY A 338 8.11 8.47 1.72
CA GLY A 338 8.28 9.22 0.49
C GLY A 338 7.41 8.70 -0.66
N ASN A 339 6.49 7.77 -0.41
CA ASN A 339 5.82 6.95 -1.42
C ASN A 339 4.39 7.44 -1.64
N HIS A 340 4.24 8.47 -2.46
CA HIS A 340 2.95 9.13 -2.66
C HIS A 340 2.75 9.49 -4.14
N LEU A 341 1.52 9.35 -4.60
CA LEU A 341 1.02 10.02 -5.81
C LEU A 341 0.59 11.44 -5.51
N GLU A 342 0.22 11.75 -4.26
CA GLU A 342 -0.17 13.10 -3.89
C GLU A 342 0.90 14.15 -4.24
N PRO A 343 0.50 15.34 -4.69
CA PRO A 343 1.42 16.39 -5.11
C PRO A 343 2.34 16.88 -4.00
N ASP A 344 3.64 16.89 -4.28
CA ASP A 344 4.65 17.49 -3.41
C ASP A 344 5.26 18.76 -4.01
N LEU A 345 6.05 19.48 -3.21
CA LEU A 345 6.67 20.74 -3.66
C LEU A 345 7.70 20.57 -4.80
N LYS A 346 8.24 19.36 -5.03
CA LYS A 346 9.28 19.14 -6.02
C LYS A 346 8.71 18.82 -7.40
N TRP A 347 7.73 17.93 -7.44
CA TRP A 347 7.16 17.39 -8.65
C TRP A 347 5.76 17.90 -8.92
N GLY A 348 5.08 18.51 -7.94
CA GLY A 348 3.69 18.95 -8.07
C GLY A 348 2.82 17.79 -8.55
N LEU A 349 2.02 18.04 -9.57
CA LEU A 349 1.08 17.08 -10.14
C LEU A 349 1.73 16.05 -11.07
N ARG A 350 3.04 16.10 -11.34
CA ARG A 350 3.65 15.34 -12.45
C ARG A 350 3.50 13.83 -12.37
N TYR A 351 3.51 13.23 -11.16
CA TYR A 351 3.23 11.79 -11.03
C TYR A 351 1.79 11.45 -11.44
N LEU A 352 0.83 12.28 -11.04
CA LEU A 352 -0.58 12.15 -11.43
C LEU A 352 -0.79 12.44 -12.92
N GLU A 353 -0.09 13.43 -13.49
CA GLU A 353 -0.14 13.72 -14.93
C GLU A 353 0.36 12.54 -15.76
N GLU A 354 1.44 11.88 -15.34
CA GLU A 354 1.91 10.65 -15.97
C GLU A 354 0.92 9.48 -15.78
N THR A 355 0.28 9.33 -14.60
CA THR A 355 -0.83 8.36 -14.43
C THR A 355 -1.94 8.60 -15.45
N LYS A 356 -2.42 9.84 -15.56
CA LYS A 356 -3.49 10.22 -16.49
C LYS A 356 -3.13 9.96 -17.93
N LYS A 357 -1.91 10.35 -18.33
CA LYS A 357 -1.38 10.12 -19.67
C LYS A 357 -1.35 8.63 -20.01
N VAL A 358 -0.91 7.78 -19.09
CA VAL A 358 -0.92 6.32 -19.31
C VAL A 358 -2.34 5.79 -19.48
N VAL A 359 -3.28 6.17 -18.60
CA VAL A 359 -4.68 5.76 -18.71
C VAL A 359 -5.27 6.17 -20.06
N GLN A 360 -5.01 7.40 -20.52
CA GLN A 360 -5.46 7.89 -21.81
C GLN A 360 -4.83 7.13 -22.99
N THR A 361 -3.54 6.82 -22.93
CA THR A 361 -2.88 6.02 -23.96
C THR A 361 -3.50 4.62 -24.06
N ILE A 362 -3.66 3.92 -22.93
CA ILE A 362 -4.24 2.57 -22.89
C ILE A 362 -5.69 2.54 -23.36
N ALA A 363 -6.45 3.63 -23.18
CA ALA A 363 -7.83 3.74 -23.65
C ALA A 363 -7.95 4.00 -25.17
N ASN A 364 -6.89 4.48 -25.81
CA ASN A 364 -6.85 4.80 -27.24
C ASN A 364 -6.24 3.70 -28.11
N GLU A 365 -5.48 2.78 -27.49
CA GLU A 365 -5.09 1.49 -28.07
C GLU A 365 -6.28 0.52 -28.04
#